data_AF-A0A9P9YNR0-F1
#
_entry.id   AF-A0A9P9YNR0-F1
#
_cell.length_a   1.000
_cell.length_b   1.000
_cell.length_c   1.000
_cell.angle_alpha   90.00
_cell.angle_beta   90.00
_cell.angle_gamma   90.00
#
_symmetry.space_group_name_H-M   'P 1'
#
loop_
_entity.id
_entity.type
_entity.pdbx_description
1 polymer ?
#
loop_
_entity_poly.entity_id
_entity_poly.type
_entity_poly.pdbx_seq_one_letter_code
_entity_poly.pdbx_strand_id
1 'polypeptide(L)' 'MVRPTLVSLAKRVPLIHFRKGGAGAPGAQTANQQASSQPPGGKKLAGGPAIEDYELPARFARKPIDPEEAAYINNGGIPN' A
#
# COMPACT_ATOMS: atom_id res chain seq x y z
N MET A 1 -29.47 41.16 -21.46
CA MET A 1 -29.31 39.69 -21.42
C MET A 1 -27.81 39.38 -21.36
N VAL A 2 -27.30 38.92 -20.21
CA VAL A 2 -25.88 38.62 -20.01
C VAL A 2 -25.65 37.13 -20.28
N ARG A 3 -24.75 36.79 -21.21
CA ARG A 3 -24.33 35.41 -21.46
C ARG A 3 -23.24 35.04 -20.46
N PRO A 4 -23.39 33.99 -19.63
CA PRO A 4 -22.29 33.53 -18.80
C PRO A 4 -21.22 32.90 -19.70
N THR A 5 -20.02 33.47 -19.68
CA THR A 5 -18.84 32.93 -20.35
C THR A 5 -18.46 31.60 -19.69
N LEU A 6 -18.82 30.47 -20.32
CA LEU A 6 -18.52 29.09 -19.90
C LEU A 6 -17.02 28.72 -19.89
N VAL A 7 -16.10 29.69 -19.95
CA VAL A 7 -14.67 29.43 -20.17
C VAL A 7 -13.84 29.55 -18.88
N SER A 8 -14.39 30.03 -17.77
CA SER A 8 -13.62 30.09 -16.50
C SER A 8 -13.65 28.81 -15.66
N LEU A 9 -14.57 27.87 -15.95
CA LEU A 9 -14.74 26.66 -15.14
C LEU A 9 -13.71 25.55 -15.44
N ALA A 10 -13.06 25.59 -16.61
CA ALA A 10 -12.13 24.54 -17.05
C ALA A 10 -10.73 24.62 -16.42
N LYS A 11 -10.36 25.74 -15.78
CA LYS A 11 -8.99 25.90 -15.19
C LYS A 11 -8.75 25.09 -13.91
N ARG A 12 -9.79 24.48 -13.33
CA ARG A 12 -9.70 23.73 -12.07
C ARG A 12 -9.86 22.22 -12.20
N VAL A 13 -10.10 21.69 -13.41
CA VAL A 13 -10.21 20.25 -13.61
C VAL A 13 -8.84 19.75 -14.07
N PRO A 14 -8.07 19.05 -13.22
CA PRO A 14 -6.82 18.46 -13.65
C PRO A 14 -7.12 17.37 -14.69
N LEU A 15 -6.77 17.62 -15.95
CA LEU A 15 -6.87 16.64 -17.01
C LEU A 15 -5.59 15.83 -17.08
N ILE A 16 -5.72 14.51 -16.98
CA ILE A 16 -4.59 13.58 -17.18
C ILE A 16 -4.30 13.53 -18.67
N HIS A 17 -3.07 13.87 -19.06
CA HIS A 17 -2.60 13.76 -20.44
C HIS A 17 -1.72 12.52 -20.56
N PHE A 18 -2.19 11.50 -21.27
CA PHE A 18 -1.36 10.36 -21.60
C PHE A 18 -0.40 10.74 -22.73
N ARG A 19 0.88 10.39 -22.58
CA ARG A 19 1.82 10.45 -23.69
C ARG A 19 1.27 9.57 -24.82
N LYS A 20 1.17 10.12 -26.03
CA LYS A 20 0.90 9.34 -27.24
C LYS A 20 2.07 8.36 -27.41
N GLY A 21 1.89 7.12 -26.97
CA GLY A 21 2.89 6.07 -27.10
C GLY A 21 3.22 5.86 -28.57
N GLY A 22 4.52 5.84 -28.90
CA GLY A 22 5.00 5.43 -30.21
C GLY A 22 4.51 4.00 -30.49
N ALA A 23 3.99 3.79 -31.70
CA ALA A 23 3.60 2.46 -32.14
C ALA A 23 4.81 1.53 -32.07
N GLY A 24 4.65 0.39 -31.38
CA GLY A 24 5.56 -0.76 -31.48
C GLY A 24 6.40 -1.08 -30.24
N ALA A 25 5.79 -1.68 -29.24
CA ALA A 25 6.45 -2.72 -28.43
C ALA A 25 5.38 -3.71 -27.96
N PRO A 26 5.34 -4.96 -28.48
CA PRO A 26 4.39 -5.96 -28.03
C PRO A 26 4.86 -6.50 -26.67
N GLY A 27 4.29 -5.97 -25.59
CA GLY A 27 4.67 -6.45 -24.25
C GLY A 27 4.23 -5.55 -23.10
N ALA A 28 3.01 -5.01 -23.12
CA ALA A 28 2.41 -4.41 -21.93
C ALA A 28 1.23 -5.28 -21.50
N GLN A 29 1.56 -6.41 -20.88
CA GLN A 29 0.60 -7.25 -20.19
C GLN A 29 -0.04 -6.42 -19.05
N THR A 30 -1.35 -6.56 -18.96
CA THR A 30 -2.25 -6.15 -17.88
C THR A 30 -1.60 -6.18 -16.50
N ALA A 31 -1.26 -5.00 -15.96
CA ALA A 31 -0.90 -4.84 -14.55
C ALA A 31 -2.15 -4.41 -13.76
N ASN A 32 -3.01 -5.38 -13.43
CA ASN A 32 -4.05 -5.17 -12.43
C ASN A 32 -3.38 -5.06 -11.04
N GLN A 33 -3.27 -3.82 -10.57
CA GLN A 33 -3.36 -3.37 -9.17
C GLN A 33 -3.06 -4.43 -8.10
N GLN A 34 -1.77 -4.69 -7.85
CA GLN A 34 -1.33 -5.32 -6.62
C GLN A 34 -1.29 -4.24 -5.53
N ALA A 35 -1.95 -4.48 -4.39
CA ALA A 35 -1.95 -3.59 -3.24
C ALA A 35 -0.51 -3.14 -2.93
N SER A 36 -0.29 -1.83 -2.87
CA SER A 36 1.02 -1.27 -2.55
C SER A 36 1.34 -1.52 -1.08
N SER A 37 1.87 -2.70 -0.76
CA SER A 37 2.75 -2.90 0.39
C SER A 37 4.08 -2.22 0.09
N GLN A 38 4.04 -0.90 -0.05
CA GLN A 38 5.21 -0.09 -0.30
C GLN A 38 6.00 -0.08 1.02
N PRO A 39 7.17 -0.73 1.09
CA PRO A 39 7.95 -0.72 2.31
C PRO A 39 8.32 0.75 2.60
N PRO A 40 8.30 1.18 3.87
CA PRO A 40 8.69 2.54 4.23
C PRO A 40 10.05 2.85 3.62
N GLY A 41 10.18 4.04 3.02
CA GLY A 41 11.38 4.52 2.31
C GLY A 41 12.58 4.81 3.22
N GLY A 42 12.77 4.00 4.26
CA GLY A 42 13.96 4.02 5.10
C GLY A 42 15.16 3.43 4.35
N LYS A 43 16.37 3.83 4.78
CA LYS A 43 17.62 3.25 4.28
C LYS A 43 17.53 1.73 4.46
N LYS A 44 17.67 0.97 3.36
CA LYS A 44 17.82 -0.49 3.41
C LYS A 44 19.10 -0.76 4.18
N LEU A 45 18.98 -1.05 5.48
CA LEU A 45 20.11 -1.57 6.25
C LEU A 45 20.51 -2.88 5.57
N ALA A 46 21.80 -3.03 5.24
CA ALA A 46 22.31 -4.26 4.65
C ALA A 46 21.89 -5.43 5.56
N GLY A 47 21.13 -6.38 5.00
CA GLY A 47 20.52 -7.46 5.77
C GLY A 47 21.60 -8.36 6.36
N GLY A 48 21.82 -8.24 7.67
CA GLY A 48 22.48 -9.27 8.46
C GLY A 48 21.54 -10.44 8.73
N PRO A 49 22.00 -11.47 9.47
CA PRO A 49 21.09 -12.49 9.99
C PRO A 49 19.95 -11.81 10.76
N ALA A 50 18.75 -12.41 10.67
CA ALA A 50 17.66 -11.97 11.53
C ALA A 50 18.09 -12.14 12.99
N ILE A 51 17.74 -11.15 13.82
CA ILE A 51 17.95 -11.23 15.27
C ILE A 51 16.92 -12.16 15.88
N GLU A 52 17.32 -12.91 16.89
CA GLU A 52 16.43 -13.81 17.62
C GLU A 52 15.61 -13.06 18.67
N ASP A 53 14.49 -13.64 19.09
CA ASP A 53 13.57 -12.98 20.03
C ASP A 53 14.21 -12.67 21.40
N TYR A 54 15.18 -13.48 21.84
CA TYR A 54 15.91 -13.25 23.09
C TYR A 54 16.94 -12.10 22.98
N GLU A 55 17.29 -11.68 21.76
CA GLU A 55 18.20 -10.57 21.48
C GLU A 55 17.44 -9.24 21.37
N LEU A 56 16.10 -9.29 21.25
CA LEU A 56 15.27 -8.10 21.17
C LEU A 56 15.25 -7.35 22.51
N PRO A 57 15.43 -6.02 22.49
CA PRO A 57 15.14 -5.19 23.65
C PRO A 57 13.71 -5.43 24.17
N ALA A 58 13.51 -5.41 25.49
CA ALA A 58 12.24 -5.73 26.14
C ALA A 58 11.01 -4.99 25.57
N ARG A 59 11.19 -3.74 25.08
CA ARG A 59 10.12 -2.95 24.45
C ARG A 59 9.60 -3.51 23.13
N PHE A 60 10.38 -4.38 22.47
CA PHE A 60 10.02 -5.04 21.21
C PHE A 60 9.77 -6.54 21.41
N ALA A 61 9.87 -7.04 22.64
CA ALA A 61 9.55 -8.43 22.94
C ALA A 61 8.08 -8.71 22.63
N ARG A 62 7.81 -9.91 22.12
CA ARG A 62 6.44 -10.37 21.87
C ARG A 62 5.69 -10.47 23.20
N LYS A 63 4.42 -10.03 23.18
CA LYS A 63 3.53 -10.24 24.31
C LYS A 63 3.20 -11.74 24.40
N PRO A 64 3.14 -12.32 25.60
CA PRO A 64 2.56 -13.65 25.79
C PRO A 64 1.13 -13.67 25.27
N ILE A 65 0.75 -14.74 24.58
CA ILE A 65 -0.62 -14.94 24.11
C ILE A 65 -1.50 -15.31 25.30
N ASP A 66 -2.63 -14.64 25.41
CA ASP A 66 -3.64 -14.92 26.43
C ASP A 66 -4.49 -16.15 26.04
N PRO A 67 -5.02 -16.96 26.99
CA PRO A 67 -5.82 -18.14 26.64
C PRO A 67 -7.08 -17.81 25.83
N GLU A 68 -7.72 -16.66 26.08
CA GLU A 68 -8.88 -16.23 25.30
C GLU A 68 -8.49 -15.88 23.86
N GLU A 69 -7.37 -15.19 23.68
CA GLU A 69 -6.80 -14.88 22.37
C GLU A 69 -6.43 -16.16 21.61
N ALA A 70 -5.79 -17.12 22.28
CA ALA A 70 -5.46 -18.42 21.69
C ALA A 70 -6.72 -19.16 21.21
N ALA A 71 -7.76 -19.21 22.04
CA ALA A 71 -9.04 -19.81 21.67
C ALA A 71 -9.70 -19.07 20.49
N TYR A 72 -9.65 -17.73 20.50
CA TYR A 72 -10.18 -16.91 19.41
C TYR A 72 -9.48 -17.19 18.07
N ILE A 73 -8.14 -17.31 18.08
CA ILE A 73 -7.35 -17.67 16.91
C ILE A 73 -7.68 -19.08 16.43
N ASN A 74 -7.75 -20.05 17.35
CA ASN A 74 -8.05 -21.45 17.02
C ASN A 74 -9.47 -21.63 16.47
N ASN A 75 -10.42 -20.82 16.91
CA ASN A 75 -11.82 -20.87 16.49
C ASN A 75 -12.13 -20.01 15.24
N GLY A 76 -11.14 -19.32 14.67
CA GLY A 76 -11.31 -18.51 13.46
C GLY A 76 -11.99 -17.15 13.68
N GLY A 77 -12.08 -16.69 14.93
CA GLY A 77 -12.68 -15.42 15.31
C GLY A 77 -14.22 -15.40 15.35
N ILE A 78 -14.81 -14.19 15.33
CA ILE A 78 -16.26 -14.00 15.39
C ILE A 78 -16.91 -14.45 14.06
N PRO A 79 -17.99 -15.24 14.09
CA PRO A 79 -18.76 -15.56 12.89
C PRO A 79 -19.38 -14.28 12.27
N ASN A 80 -19.21 -14.11 10.95
CA ASN A 80 -19.78 -13.00 10.17
C ASN A 80 -21.30 -13.13 9.98
#